data_AF-A0A972N7L4-F1
#
_entry.id   AF-A0A972N7L4-F1
#
_cell.length_a   1.000
_cell.length_b   1.000
_cell.length_c   1.000
_cell.angle_alpha   90.00
_cell.angle_beta   90.00
_cell.angle_gamma   90.00
#
_symmetry.space_group_name_H-M   'P 1'
#
loop_
_entity.id
_entity.type
_entity.pdbx_description
1 polymer ?
#
loop_
_entity_poly.entity_id
_entity_poly.type
_entity_poly.pdbx_seq_one_letter_code
_entity_poly.pdbx_strand_id
1 'polypeptide(L)' 'MKMKTTYQYKVADLIQRVLSTVLQRESRDPRLAGVTITDVEVSQDLRDANVYFTHLGDMS' A
#
# COMPACT_ATOMS: atom_id res chain seq x y z
N MET A 1 -9.23 21.30 -3.65
CA MET A 1 -8.25 20.26 -4.05
C MET A 1 -7.12 20.27 -3.04
N LYS A 2 -6.98 19.28 -2.16
CA LYS A 2 -5.86 19.27 -1.19
C LYS A 2 -4.56 18.99 -1.95
N MET A 3 -3.62 19.94 -1.97
CA MET A 3 -2.30 19.74 -2.57
C MET A 3 -1.53 18.73 -1.72
N LYS A 4 -1.34 17.52 -2.25
CA LYS A 4 -0.40 16.55 -1.66
C LYS A 4 1.01 17.15 -1.74
N THR A 5 1.66 17.31 -0.60
CA THR A 5 3.04 17.81 -0.55
C THR A 5 4.00 16.73 -1.07
N THR A 6 5.08 17.12 -1.73
CA THR A 6 6.13 16.20 -2.26
C THR A 6 6.63 15.20 -1.22
N TYR A 7 6.61 15.56 0.07
CA TYR A 7 7.00 14.69 1.18
C TYR A 7 6.02 13.53 1.41
N GLN A 8 4.71 13.80 1.36
CA GLN A 8 3.69 12.77 1.54
C GLN A 8 3.79 11.71 0.43
N TYR A 9 4.03 12.14 -0.81
CA TYR A 9 4.24 11.22 -1.93
C TYR A 9 5.47 10.33 -1.73
N LYS A 10 6.57 10.88 -1.21
CA LYS A 10 7.77 10.08 -0.92
C LYS A 10 7.52 9.04 0.15
N VAL A 11 6.80 9.41 1.21
CA VAL A 11 6.43 8.48 2.28
C VAL A 11 5.48 7.40 1.77
N ALA A 12 4.48 7.77 0.98
CA ALA A 12 3.55 6.82 0.35
C ALA A 12 4.27 5.82 -0.56
N ASP A 13 5.18 6.29 -1.43
CA ASP A 13 5.97 5.42 -2.33
C ASP A 13 6.87 4.46 -1.55
N LEU A 14 7.50 4.95 -0.47
CA LEU A 14 8.28 4.10 0.43
C LEU A 14 7.43 3.01 1.09
N ILE A 15 6.28 3.38 1.65
CA ILE A 15 5.34 2.43 2.27
C ILE A 15 4.90 1.39 1.25
N GLN A 16 4.51 1.82 0.04
CA GLN A 16 4.07 0.93 -1.03
C GLN A 16 5.15 -0.09 -1.41
N ARG A 17 6.39 0.34 -1.60
CA ARG A 17 7.52 -0.55 -1.96
C ARG A 17 7.83 -1.55 -0.85
N VAL A 18 7.87 -1.10 0.40
CA VAL A 18 8.17 -1.96 1.54
C VAL A 18 7.05 -2.99 1.73
N LEU A 19 5.79 -2.55 1.78
CA LEU A 19 4.65 -3.45 1.92
C LEU A 19 4.57 -4.46 0.77
N SER A 20 4.79 -4.02 -0.47
CA SER A 20 4.82 -4.93 -1.62
C SER A 20 5.92 -5.99 -1.48
N THR A 21 7.09 -5.61 -0.99
CA THR A 21 8.21 -6.54 -0.80
C THR A 21 7.92 -7.53 0.33
N VAL A 22 7.38 -7.06 1.45
CA VAL A 22 7.02 -7.89 2.61
C VAL A 22 5.90 -8.86 2.24
N LEU A 23 4.85 -8.39 1.56
CA LEU A 23 3.75 -9.25 1.12
C LEU A 23 4.21 -10.32 0.13
N GLN A 24 5.12 -9.99 -0.80
CA GLN A 24 5.62 -10.97 -1.77
C GLN A 24 6.61 -11.99 -1.18
N ARG A 25 7.44 -11.57 -0.20
CA ARG A 25 8.54 -12.42 0.31
C ARG A 25 8.22 -13.13 1.60
N GLU A 26 7.48 -12.49 2.50
CA GLU A 26 7.30 -12.96 3.88
C GLU A 26 5.89 -13.44 4.16
N SER A 27 4.92 -13.14 3.28
CA SER A 27 3.56 -13.63 3.44
C SER A 27 3.50 -15.14 3.13
N ARG A 28 3.60 -15.93 4.20
CA ARG A 28 3.30 -17.36 4.18
C ARG A 28 1.82 -17.66 4.35
N ASP A 29 0.97 -16.62 4.36
CA ASP A 29 -0.47 -16.78 4.47
C ASP A 29 -1.09 -17.04 3.08
N PRO A 30 -1.69 -18.22 2.85
CA PRO A 30 -2.34 -18.55 1.58
C PRO A 30 -3.48 -17.60 1.21
N ARG A 31 -4.09 -16.91 2.17
CA ARG A 31 -5.17 -15.93 1.93
C ARG A 31 -4.65 -14.59 1.41
N LEU A 32 -3.36 -14.34 1.59
CA LEU A 32 -2.68 -13.16 1.06
C LEU A 32 -1.94 -13.50 -0.25
N ALA A 33 -2.04 -14.74 -0.72
CA ALA A 33 -1.46 -15.16 -1.98
C ALA A 33 -2.12 -14.41 -3.13
N GLY A 34 -1.34 -13.58 -3.84
CA GLY A 34 -1.87 -12.76 -4.94
C GLY A 34 -2.44 -11.40 -4.51
N VAL A 35 -2.20 -10.95 -3.27
CA VAL A 35 -2.49 -9.56 -2.86
C VAL A 35 -1.48 -8.61 -3.49
N THR A 36 -1.97 -7.56 -4.16
CA THR A 36 -1.16 -6.49 -4.76
C THR A 36 -1.57 -5.12 -4.21
N ILE A 37 -0.60 -4.33 -3.74
CA ILE A 37 -0.85 -2.96 -3.26
C ILE A 37 -0.98 -2.04 -4.47
N THR A 38 -2.14 -1.41 -4.63
CA THR A 38 -2.44 -0.53 -5.78
C THR A 38 -2.15 0.93 -5.48
N ASP A 39 -2.44 1.39 -4.26
CA ASP A 39 -2.23 2.78 -3.87
C ASP A 39 -2.02 2.93 -2.36
N VAL A 40 -1.36 4.01 -1.97
CA VAL A 40 -1.13 4.39 -0.58
C VAL A 40 -1.37 5.88 -0.42
N GLU A 41 -2.28 6.24 0.48
CA GLU A 41 -2.54 7.63 0.84
C GLU A 41 -2.13 7.91 2.27
N VAL A 42 -1.27 8.91 2.44
CA VAL A 42 -0.79 9.33 3.75
C VAL A 42 -1.49 10.61 4.17
N SER A 43 -1.92 10.65 5.43
CA SER A 43 -2.48 11.83 6.10
C SER A 43 -1.52 13.04 6.06
N GLN A 44 -2.06 14.23 6.27
CA GLN A 44 -1.30 15.49 6.19
C GLN A 44 -0.32 15.69 7.35
N ASP A 45 -0.63 15.09 8.50
CA ASP A 45 0.21 15.05 9.68
C ASP A 45 1.11 13.79 9.72
N LEU A 46 1.09 12.98 8.66
CA LEU A 46 1.88 11.74 8.50
C LEU A 46 1.63 10.69 9.59
N ARG A 47 0.53 10.80 10.32
CA ARG A 47 0.21 9.87 11.43
C ARG A 47 -0.48 8.61 10.94
N ASP A 48 -1.39 8.78 10.00
CA ASP A 48 -2.19 7.68 9.43
C ASP A 48 -1.86 7.47 7.96
N ALA A 49 -1.97 6.22 7.50
CA ALA A 49 -1.85 5.84 6.11
C ALA A 49 -2.96 4.85 5.72
N ASN A 50 -3.68 5.18 4.65
CA ASN A 50 -4.66 4.30 4.01
C ASN A 50 -3.96 3.53 2.90
N VAL A 51 -4.05 2.20 2.96
CA VAL A 51 -3.42 1.31 1.99
C VAL A 51 -4.51 0.59 1.22
N TYR A 52 -4.47 0.73 -0.10
CA TYR A 52 -5.40 0.09 -1.02
C TYR A 52 -4.71 -1.10 -1.67
N PHE A 53 -5.42 -2.23 -1.70
CA PHE A 53 -4.92 -3.45 -2.30
C PHE A 53 -6.03 -4.16 -3.08
N THR A 54 -5.60 -5.02 -3.99
CA THR A 54 -6.47 -5.94 -4.71
C THR A 54 -6.00 -7.36 -4.46
N HIS A 55 -6.95 -8.29 -4.40
CA HIS A 55 -6.68 -9.72 -4.29
C HIS A 55 -6.99 -10.38 -5.63
N LEU A 56 -6.02 -11.13 -6.16
CA LEU A 56 -6.15 -11.91 -7.40
C LEU A 56 -7.08 -13.11 -7.16
N GLY A 57 -8.38 -12.84 -7.01
CA GLY A 57 -9.41 -13.83 -6.68
C GLY A 57 -10.80 -13.23 -6.52
N ASP A 58 -10.90 -11.94 -6.20
CA ASP A 58 -12.18 -11.28 -5.89
C ASP A 58 -12.90 -10.71 -7.14
N MET A 59 -12.46 -11.07 -8.34
CA MET A 59 -13.08 -10.68 -9.62
C MET A 59 -14.14 -11.68 -10.12
N SER A 60 -14.69 -12.52 -9.24
CA SER A 60 -15.71 -13.53 -9.57
C SER A 60 -17.13 -13.05 -9.35
#